data_AF-A0A7X6PLI1-F1
#
_entry.id   AF-A0A7X6PLI1-F1
#
_cell.length_a   1.000
_cell.length_b   1.000
_cell.length_c   1.000
_cell.angle_alpha   90.00
_cell.angle_beta   90.00
_cell.angle_gamma   90.00
#
_symmetry.space_group_name_H-M   'P 1'
#
loop_
_entity.id
_entity.type
_entity.pdbx_description
1 polymer ?
#
loop_
_entity_poly.entity_id
_entity_poly.type
_entity_poly.pdbx_seq_one_letter_code
_entity_poly.pdbx_strand_id
1 'polypeptide(L)'
;MSLFRRVLAVPAVAVLLVSCTPGDGGEVVVTEVVTVTDRGPAPTTGADPTPDPATGEALASVPGALYREVSAEPFLRDRGHSLSSSDGVTECDVWPAPGGRNGSLDPRSGECYSWSLGRDYESLIVFSQSGDGQFSHDTSPSRPQRWGNSYHRLEPGELVRFGPLTCVSPRHNSLACFDAYGSEGFELADENYRRFDWDLPVDILTHRDGTREIIGELMRLDFDNGGHVFCDHNGNYVNCGGARGLDFPPRSNSVTFLRGQVDSDGPGDMGEFQSQAQGAGKGQFLFEGLWVENTGTRAIFTTPEGRNFWVGIDGFGDGRGD
;
A
#
# COMPACT_ATOMS: atom_id res chain seq x y z
N MET A 1 24.04 -27.31 37.82
CA MET A 1 23.63 -25.90 37.99
C MET A 1 22.41 -25.65 37.14
N SER A 2 21.36 -25.18 37.79
CA SER A 2 19.99 -24.99 37.30
C SER A 2 19.89 -23.85 36.28
N LEU A 3 19.21 -24.07 35.15
CA LEU A 3 18.55 -23.00 34.40
C LEU A 3 17.14 -23.45 33.98
N PHE A 4 16.19 -22.65 34.45
CA PHE A 4 14.75 -22.83 34.40
C PHE A 4 14.21 -22.88 32.96
N ARG A 5 13.47 -23.95 32.60
CA ARG A 5 12.49 -23.89 31.52
C ARG A 5 11.31 -23.05 32.00
N ARG A 6 11.19 -21.82 31.49
CA ARG A 6 9.93 -21.06 31.56
C ARG A 6 8.94 -21.72 30.60
N VAL A 7 8.05 -22.54 31.15
CA VAL A 7 6.81 -22.94 30.46
C VAL A 7 5.87 -21.75 30.56
N LEU A 8 5.70 -21.01 29.46
CA LEU A 8 4.61 -20.06 29.31
C LEU A 8 3.34 -20.88 29.07
N ALA A 9 2.58 -21.10 30.14
CA ALA A 9 1.20 -21.57 30.04
C ALA A 9 0.37 -20.44 29.43
N VAL A 10 -0.02 -20.59 28.16
CA VAL A 10 -1.05 -19.75 27.55
C VAL A 10 -2.40 -20.32 28.01
N PRO A 11 -3.34 -19.51 28.55
CA PRO A 11 -4.65 -20.02 28.93
C PRO A 11 -5.39 -20.45 27.66
N ALA A 12 -5.61 -21.76 27.52
CA ALA A 12 -6.47 -22.31 26.50
C ALA A 12 -7.91 -21.85 26.77
N VAL A 13 -8.51 -21.15 25.80
CA VAL A 13 -9.93 -20.84 25.80
C VAL A 13 -10.68 -22.16 25.62
N ALA A 14 -11.31 -22.64 26.70
CA ALA A 14 -12.21 -23.79 26.64
C ALA A 14 -13.52 -23.36 25.97
N VAL A 15 -13.77 -23.85 24.75
CA VAL A 15 -15.08 -23.71 24.10
C VAL A 15 -16.00 -24.80 24.67
N LEU A 16 -16.89 -24.43 25.59
CA LEU A 16 -17.96 -25.29 26.09
C LEU A 16 -19.10 -25.34 25.06
N LEU A 17 -19.15 -26.41 24.26
CA LEU A 17 -20.35 -26.76 23.51
C LEU A 17 -21.31 -27.48 24.46
N VAL A 18 -22.26 -26.74 25.01
CA VAL A 18 -23.38 -27.32 25.79
C VAL A 18 -24.53 -27.61 24.82
N SER A 19 -24.68 -28.87 24.43
CA SER A 19 -25.92 -29.33 23.79
C SER A 19 -26.91 -29.77 24.88
N CYS A 20 -27.90 -28.93 25.18
CA CYS A 20 -29.02 -29.32 26.03
C CYS A 20 -29.93 -30.30 25.27
N THR A 21 -29.97 -31.56 25.70
CA THR A 21 -31.11 -32.46 25.43
C THR A 21 -31.73 -32.86 26.77
N PRO A 22 -33.05 -32.75 26.95
CA PRO A 22 -33.70 -33.08 28.21
C PRO A 22 -34.00 -34.58 28.27
N GLY A 23 -33.38 -35.28 29.22
CA GLY A 23 -33.76 -36.66 29.54
C GLY A 23 -32.65 -37.46 30.23
N ASP A 24 -32.86 -37.72 31.52
CA ASP A 24 -32.28 -38.78 32.34
C ASP A 24 -30.75 -38.93 32.45
N GLY A 25 -30.24 -38.56 33.64
CA GLY A 25 -29.13 -39.20 34.36
C GLY A 25 -28.00 -39.81 33.53
N GLY A 26 -27.22 -38.98 32.83
CA GLY A 26 -26.03 -39.39 32.08
C GLY A 26 -24.75 -38.87 32.71
N GLU A 27 -23.88 -39.79 33.10
CA GLU A 27 -22.50 -39.60 33.55
C GLU A 27 -21.69 -38.69 32.59
N VAL A 28 -21.03 -37.66 33.13
CA VAL A 28 -20.17 -36.77 32.35
C VAL A 28 -18.86 -37.49 32.05
N VAL A 29 -18.76 -38.10 30.86
CA VAL A 29 -17.49 -38.60 30.34
C VAL A 29 -16.73 -37.43 29.72
N VAL A 30 -15.69 -36.97 30.41
CA VAL A 30 -14.74 -35.99 29.88
C VAL A 30 -13.80 -36.71 28.91
N THR A 31 -14.12 -36.68 27.62
CA THR A 31 -13.15 -37.04 26.57
C THR A 31 -12.25 -35.84 26.31
N GLU A 32 -11.02 -35.88 26.83
CA GLU A 32 -9.98 -34.91 26.54
C GLU A 32 -9.54 -35.08 25.07
N VAL A 33 -9.98 -34.17 24.20
CA VAL A 33 -9.48 -34.09 22.82
C VAL A 33 -8.20 -33.27 22.86
N VAL A 34 -7.06 -33.96 22.94
CA VAL A 34 -5.74 -33.32 22.79
C VAL A 34 -5.48 -33.11 21.30
N THR A 35 -5.71 -31.89 20.81
CA THR A 35 -5.20 -31.46 19.50
C THR A 35 -3.69 -31.23 19.62
N VAL A 36 -2.91 -32.20 19.15
CA VAL A 36 -1.47 -32.01 18.93
C VAL A 36 -1.29 -31.20 17.64
N THR A 37 -1.02 -29.90 17.78
CA THR A 37 -0.57 -29.09 16.65
C THR A 37 0.90 -29.40 16.39
N ASP A 38 1.15 -30.37 15.53
CA ASP A 38 2.49 -30.64 15.01
C ASP A 38 2.87 -29.47 14.09
N ARG A 39 3.73 -28.56 14.57
CA ARG A 39 4.34 -27.53 13.72
C ARG A 39 5.40 -28.20 12.85
N GLY A 40 4.97 -28.75 11.72
CA GLY A 40 5.86 -29.01 10.60
C GLY A 40 6.53 -27.70 10.15
N PRO A 41 7.78 -27.75 9.67
CA PRO A 41 8.49 -26.55 9.21
C PRO A 41 7.73 -25.91 8.04
N ALA A 42 7.63 -24.59 8.07
CA ALA A 42 7.00 -23.77 7.03
C ALA A 42 7.61 -24.04 5.64
N PRO A 43 6.84 -23.89 4.55
CA PRO A 43 7.41 -23.90 3.21
C PRO A 43 8.35 -22.70 3.05
N THR A 44 9.63 -22.98 2.87
CA THR A 44 10.67 -22.01 2.50
C THR A 44 10.43 -21.50 1.09
N THR A 45 9.93 -20.28 0.96
CA THR A 45 10.07 -19.44 -0.23
C THR A 45 11.12 -18.37 0.06
N GLY A 46 12.17 -18.35 -0.76
CA GLY A 46 13.31 -17.42 -0.65
C GLY A 46 14.58 -18.18 -0.35
N ALA A 47 15.44 -18.33 -1.36
CA ALA A 47 16.78 -18.88 -1.19
C ALA A 47 17.53 -18.02 -0.16
N ASP A 48 18.04 -18.66 0.90
CA ASP A 48 19.06 -18.07 1.77
C ASP A 48 20.23 -17.63 0.86
N PRO A 49 20.70 -16.37 0.95
CA PRO A 49 21.86 -15.95 0.19
C PRO A 49 23.06 -16.75 0.68
N THR A 50 23.62 -17.57 -0.21
CA THR A 50 24.94 -18.16 0.00
C THR A 50 25.94 -16.99 0.05
N PRO A 51 26.72 -16.83 1.13
CA PRO A 51 27.64 -15.71 1.22
C PRO A 51 28.70 -15.79 0.12
N ASP A 52 28.86 -14.68 -0.62
CA ASP A 52 30.00 -14.48 -1.51
C ASP A 52 31.28 -14.42 -0.63
N PRO A 53 32.27 -15.30 -0.85
CA PRO A 53 33.48 -15.33 -0.04
C PRO A 53 34.40 -14.11 -0.24
N ALA A 54 34.04 -13.12 -1.06
CA ALA A 54 34.91 -11.99 -1.38
C ALA A 54 34.68 -10.69 -0.56
N THR A 55 33.52 -10.45 0.08
CA THR A 55 33.25 -9.13 0.68
C THR A 55 32.53 -9.09 2.03
N GLY A 56 31.99 -10.19 2.56
CA GLY A 56 31.51 -10.25 3.96
C GLY A 56 30.33 -9.33 4.33
N GLU A 57 29.80 -8.52 3.41
CA GLU A 57 28.53 -7.81 3.57
C GLU A 57 27.46 -8.50 2.73
N ALA A 58 26.45 -9.06 3.39
CA ALA A 58 25.19 -9.31 2.71
C ALA A 58 24.62 -7.94 2.35
N LEU A 59 24.51 -7.63 1.05
CA LEU A 59 23.62 -6.57 0.60
C LEU A 59 22.27 -6.82 1.29
N ALA A 60 21.84 -5.90 2.15
CA ALA A 60 20.49 -5.95 2.70
C ALA A 60 19.55 -6.07 1.50
N SER A 61 18.88 -7.21 1.35
CA SER A 61 18.00 -7.48 0.23
C SER A 61 16.96 -6.38 0.17
N VAL A 62 16.78 -5.75 -0.99
CA VAL A 62 15.72 -4.77 -1.23
C VAL A 62 14.38 -5.38 -0.77
N PRO A 63 13.60 -4.71 0.09
CA PRO A 63 12.30 -5.21 0.51
C PRO A 63 11.42 -5.52 -0.71
N GLY A 64 10.65 -6.61 -0.68
CA GLY A 64 9.61 -6.84 -1.67
C GLY A 64 8.46 -5.84 -1.51
N ALA A 65 7.63 -5.69 -2.53
CA ALA A 65 6.46 -4.79 -2.48
C ALA A 65 5.57 -5.08 -1.25
N LEU A 66 5.12 -4.03 -0.58
CA LEU A 66 4.24 -4.15 0.60
C LEU A 66 2.87 -4.74 0.23
N TYR A 67 2.40 -4.45 -0.98
CA TYR A 67 1.07 -4.80 -1.44
C TYR A 67 1.10 -5.51 -2.79
N ARG A 68 0.20 -6.48 -2.95
CA ARG A 68 -0.11 -7.11 -4.23
C ARG A 68 -1.46 -6.61 -4.74
N GLU A 69 -1.49 -6.14 -5.97
CA GLU A 69 -2.73 -5.72 -6.62
C GLU A 69 -3.66 -6.91 -6.91
N VAL A 70 -4.94 -6.72 -6.61
CA VAL A 70 -6.06 -7.62 -6.92
C VAL A 70 -7.21 -6.85 -7.56
N SER A 71 -8.10 -7.57 -8.24
CA SER A 71 -9.32 -6.98 -8.81
C SER A 71 -10.46 -7.04 -7.81
N ALA A 72 -11.22 -5.95 -7.67
CA ALA A 72 -12.48 -5.98 -6.93
C ALA A 72 -13.67 -6.44 -7.80
N GLU A 73 -14.70 -6.96 -7.12
CA GLU A 73 -15.91 -7.44 -7.76
C GLU A 73 -16.75 -6.27 -8.30
N PRO A 74 -17.12 -6.28 -9.59
CA PRO A 74 -17.92 -5.22 -10.17
C PRO A 74 -19.39 -5.33 -9.77
N PHE A 75 -20.08 -4.18 -9.73
CA PHE A 75 -21.52 -4.11 -9.58
C PHE A 75 -22.16 -3.04 -10.48
N LEU A 76 -23.50 -2.99 -10.49
CA LEU A 76 -24.28 -2.04 -11.31
C LEU A 76 -23.94 -2.07 -12.81
N ARG A 77 -23.74 -3.27 -13.40
CA ARG A 77 -23.26 -3.45 -14.78
C ARG A 77 -21.89 -2.78 -14.99
N ASP A 78 -20.93 -3.14 -14.13
CA ASP A 78 -19.54 -2.68 -14.17
C ASP A 78 -19.36 -1.16 -13.97
N ARG A 79 -20.27 -0.55 -13.20
CA ARG A 79 -20.23 0.89 -12.87
C ARG A 79 -19.76 1.18 -11.45
N GLY A 80 -19.56 0.16 -10.63
CA GLY A 80 -18.97 0.29 -9.30
C GLY A 80 -18.26 -0.98 -8.90
N HIS A 81 -17.56 -0.94 -7.79
CA HIS A 81 -16.84 -2.08 -7.23
C HIS A 81 -17.07 -2.20 -5.73
N SER A 82 -17.27 -3.43 -5.26
CA SER A 82 -17.49 -3.74 -3.84
C SER A 82 -16.28 -4.47 -3.29
N LEU A 83 -15.80 -4.02 -2.13
CA LEU A 83 -14.67 -4.62 -1.42
C LEU A 83 -14.92 -4.67 0.08
N SER A 84 -14.33 -5.62 0.77
CA SER A 84 -14.45 -5.74 2.22
C SER A 84 -13.11 -5.99 2.91
N SER A 85 -13.08 -5.62 4.18
CA SER A 85 -12.03 -5.99 5.13
C SER A 85 -11.92 -7.51 5.25
N SER A 86 -10.75 -7.99 5.70
CA SER A 86 -10.47 -9.43 5.82
C SER A 86 -11.41 -10.22 6.75
N ASP A 87 -12.05 -9.58 7.74
CA ASP A 87 -13.09 -10.21 8.56
C ASP A 87 -14.50 -10.12 7.94
N GLY A 88 -14.65 -9.37 6.86
CA GLY A 88 -15.92 -9.10 6.19
C GLY A 88 -16.86 -8.17 6.96
N VAL A 89 -16.39 -7.52 8.04
CA VAL A 89 -17.24 -6.65 8.86
C VAL A 89 -17.41 -5.28 8.22
N THR A 90 -16.32 -4.69 7.73
CA THR A 90 -16.34 -3.43 6.99
C THR A 90 -16.39 -3.72 5.49
N GLU A 91 -17.38 -3.16 4.80
CA GLU A 91 -17.53 -3.20 3.34
C GLU A 91 -17.54 -1.77 2.80
N CYS A 92 -16.91 -1.58 1.64
CA CYS A 92 -16.86 -0.32 0.92
C CYS A 92 -17.31 -0.54 -0.52
N ASP A 93 -18.23 0.30 -0.96
CA ASP A 93 -18.65 0.39 -2.35
C ASP A 93 -18.02 1.64 -2.97
N VAL A 94 -17.48 1.49 -4.17
CA VAL A 94 -16.78 2.55 -4.92
C VAL A 94 -17.42 2.71 -6.29
N TRP A 95 -17.67 3.95 -6.71
CA TRP A 95 -18.28 4.27 -8.00
C TRP A 95 -17.70 5.58 -8.59
N PRO A 96 -17.90 5.87 -9.89
CA PRO A 96 -17.51 7.15 -10.49
C PRO A 96 -18.11 8.34 -9.75
N ALA A 97 -17.29 9.36 -9.46
CA ALA A 97 -17.79 10.58 -8.85
C ALA A 97 -18.77 11.31 -9.77
N PRO A 98 -19.76 12.05 -9.22
CA PRO A 98 -20.71 12.83 -10.02
C PRO A 98 -19.99 13.81 -10.96
N GLY A 99 -20.27 13.72 -12.26
CA GLY A 99 -19.64 14.58 -13.28
C GLY A 99 -18.34 14.04 -13.89
N GLY A 100 -17.81 12.93 -13.38
CA GLY A 100 -16.72 12.19 -14.01
C GLY A 100 -17.13 11.61 -15.36
N ARG A 101 -16.17 11.48 -16.28
CA ARG A 101 -16.34 10.60 -17.45
C ARG A 101 -16.02 9.17 -16.99
N ASN A 102 -16.26 8.17 -17.81
CA ASN A 102 -15.90 6.79 -17.46
C ASN A 102 -14.48 6.53 -17.97
N GLY A 103 -13.50 6.50 -17.08
CA GLY A 103 -12.08 6.34 -17.41
C GLY A 103 -11.23 5.99 -16.18
N SER A 104 -9.97 5.61 -16.43
CA SER A 104 -9.02 5.21 -15.38
C SER A 104 -8.50 6.38 -14.55
N LEU A 105 -8.66 7.62 -15.00
CA LEU A 105 -8.19 8.82 -14.28
C LEU A 105 -9.35 9.63 -13.70
N ASP A 106 -10.58 9.15 -13.86
CA ASP A 106 -11.76 9.86 -13.39
C ASP A 106 -11.91 9.74 -11.87
N PRO A 107 -12.30 10.82 -11.18
CA PRO A 107 -12.43 10.81 -9.72
C PRO A 107 -13.46 9.78 -9.26
N ARG A 108 -13.25 9.23 -8.07
CA ARG A 108 -14.13 8.23 -7.47
C ARG A 108 -14.82 8.76 -6.23
N SER A 109 -16.01 8.24 -5.98
CA SER A 109 -16.70 8.36 -4.71
C SER A 109 -16.96 6.97 -4.15
N GLY A 110 -17.19 6.89 -2.85
CA GLY A 110 -17.56 5.66 -2.22
C GLY A 110 -18.22 5.86 -0.86
N GLU A 111 -18.72 4.77 -0.33
CA GLU A 111 -19.33 4.68 0.98
C GLU A 111 -18.91 3.37 1.62
N CYS A 112 -18.43 3.45 2.86
CA CYS A 112 -18.13 2.28 3.67
C CYS A 112 -19.15 2.14 4.80
N TYR A 113 -19.51 0.92 5.12
CA TYR A 113 -20.46 0.57 6.17
C TYR A 113 -20.01 -0.66 6.95
N SER A 114 -20.58 -0.83 8.15
CA SER A 114 -20.31 -1.97 9.02
C SER A 114 -21.48 -2.96 9.02
N TRP A 115 -21.15 -4.24 9.01
CA TRP A 115 -22.06 -5.36 9.30
C TRP A 115 -22.07 -5.76 10.78
N SER A 116 -21.39 -5.00 11.64
CA SER A 116 -21.42 -5.26 13.08
C SER A 116 -22.80 -5.03 13.69
N LEU A 117 -23.14 -5.89 14.65
CA LEU A 117 -24.44 -5.87 15.34
C LEU A 117 -24.69 -4.50 15.98
N GLY A 118 -25.80 -3.86 15.61
CA GLY A 118 -26.21 -2.56 16.16
C GLY A 118 -25.74 -1.35 15.36
N ARG A 119 -24.95 -1.56 14.29
CA ARG A 119 -24.54 -0.54 13.32
C ARG A 119 -24.88 -0.93 11.88
N ASP A 120 -25.63 -2.00 11.73
CA ASP A 120 -26.10 -2.61 10.49
C ASP A 120 -27.06 -1.73 9.66
N TYR A 121 -27.15 -0.43 9.95
CA TYR A 121 -27.92 0.57 9.21
C TYR A 121 -27.19 1.92 9.05
N GLU A 122 -25.91 2.00 9.39
CA GLU A 122 -25.16 3.26 9.38
C GLU A 122 -23.93 3.20 8.48
N SER A 123 -23.77 4.25 7.69
CA SER A 123 -22.54 4.51 6.96
C SER A 123 -21.46 4.95 7.94
N LEU A 124 -20.27 4.34 7.83
CA LEU A 124 -19.10 4.74 8.59
C LEU A 124 -18.46 5.99 7.99
N ILE A 125 -18.44 6.04 6.66
CA ILE A 125 -17.89 7.15 5.90
C ILE A 125 -18.48 7.17 4.49
N VAL A 126 -18.83 8.36 4.02
CA VAL A 126 -18.96 8.67 2.60
C VAL A 126 -17.74 9.47 2.19
N PHE A 127 -17.11 9.13 1.08
CA PHE A 127 -15.93 9.84 0.60
C PHE A 127 -16.04 10.14 -0.90
N SER A 128 -15.36 11.20 -1.33
CA SER A 128 -15.18 11.49 -2.73
C SER A 128 -13.84 12.13 -2.94
N GLN A 129 -13.16 11.66 -3.97
CA GLN A 129 -12.01 12.31 -4.56
C GLN A 129 -12.49 13.28 -5.64
N SER A 130 -11.79 14.39 -5.81
CA SER A 130 -11.93 15.30 -6.96
C SER A 130 -10.67 15.27 -7.83
N GLY A 131 -10.82 15.67 -9.09
CA GLY A 131 -9.73 15.60 -10.08
C GLY A 131 -8.57 16.57 -9.84
N ASP A 132 -8.67 17.45 -8.84
CA ASP A 132 -7.60 18.33 -8.36
C ASP A 132 -6.88 17.79 -7.11
N GLY A 133 -7.11 16.52 -6.75
CA GLY A 133 -6.44 15.85 -5.63
C GLY A 133 -7.03 16.17 -4.25
N GLN A 134 -8.24 16.75 -4.18
CA GLN A 134 -8.91 16.93 -2.90
C GLN A 134 -9.66 15.66 -2.49
N PHE A 135 -9.52 15.30 -1.22
CA PHE A 135 -10.23 14.19 -0.61
C PHE A 135 -11.31 14.70 0.34
N SER A 136 -12.57 14.55 -0.05
CA SER A 136 -13.72 14.87 0.80
C SER A 136 -14.20 13.62 1.53
N HIS A 137 -14.63 13.80 2.78
CA HIS A 137 -15.21 12.74 3.60
C HIS A 137 -16.31 13.28 4.51
N ASP A 138 -17.27 12.43 4.84
CA ASP A 138 -18.32 12.68 5.81
C ASP A 138 -18.55 11.40 6.63
N THR A 139 -18.39 11.50 7.95
CA THR A 139 -18.64 10.41 8.91
C THR A 139 -19.94 10.62 9.69
N SER A 140 -20.80 11.53 9.23
CA SER A 140 -22.10 11.77 9.84
C SER A 140 -23.00 10.55 9.65
N PRO A 141 -23.77 10.14 10.68
CA PRO A 141 -24.66 8.99 10.56
C PRO A 141 -25.65 9.18 9.40
N SER A 142 -25.57 8.28 8.43
CA SER A 142 -26.48 8.25 7.28
C SER A 142 -26.88 6.80 6.99
N ARG A 143 -27.99 6.62 6.27
CA ARG A 143 -28.39 5.28 5.84
C ARG A 143 -27.56 4.89 4.62
N PRO A 144 -26.85 3.75 4.64
CA PRO A 144 -26.00 3.35 3.54
C PRO A 144 -26.83 3.01 2.32
N GLN A 145 -26.36 3.45 1.16
CA GLN A 145 -26.83 2.91 -0.10
C GLN A 145 -26.23 1.52 -0.25
N ARG A 146 -27.07 0.48 -0.20
CA ARG A 146 -26.62 -0.91 -0.33
C ARG A 146 -26.94 -1.43 -1.71
N TRP A 147 -25.92 -1.90 -2.41
CA TRP A 147 -26.11 -2.50 -3.73
C TRP A 147 -26.22 -4.04 -3.69
N GLY A 148 -25.91 -4.68 -2.55
CA GLY A 148 -26.26 -6.08 -2.26
C GLY A 148 -25.52 -7.12 -3.11
N ASN A 149 -24.24 -6.90 -3.40
CA ASN A 149 -23.44 -7.72 -4.31
C ASN A 149 -22.46 -8.63 -3.56
N SER A 150 -21.84 -9.58 -4.29
CA SER A 150 -20.63 -10.24 -3.84
C SER A 150 -19.49 -9.22 -3.77
N TYR A 151 -18.81 -9.15 -2.64
CA TYR A 151 -17.65 -8.29 -2.44
C TYR A 151 -16.34 -9.08 -2.59
N HIS A 152 -15.27 -8.40 -3.00
CA HIS A 152 -13.93 -8.94 -2.87
C HIS A 152 -13.43 -8.72 -1.45
N ARG A 153 -13.05 -9.80 -0.75
CA ARG A 153 -12.42 -9.69 0.57
C ARG A 153 -10.94 -9.40 0.37
N LEU A 154 -10.48 -8.21 0.75
CA LEU A 154 -9.06 -7.89 0.76
C LEU A 154 -8.39 -8.53 1.97
N GLU A 155 -7.45 -9.42 1.70
CA GLU A 155 -6.53 -9.94 2.70
C GLU A 155 -5.41 -8.92 3.00
N PRO A 156 -4.79 -8.99 4.20
CA PRO A 156 -3.69 -8.10 4.52
C PRO A 156 -2.55 -8.17 3.49
N GLY A 157 -2.08 -7.02 3.03
CA GLY A 157 -1.08 -6.93 1.95
C GLY A 157 -1.68 -7.03 0.54
N GLU A 158 -3.00 -6.96 0.40
CA GLU A 158 -3.65 -6.75 -0.90
C GLU A 158 -4.07 -5.29 -1.09
N LEU A 159 -4.07 -4.85 -2.36
CA LEU A 159 -4.60 -3.56 -2.78
C LEU A 159 -5.53 -3.70 -3.97
N VAL A 160 -6.47 -2.77 -4.12
CA VAL A 160 -7.28 -2.58 -5.32
C VAL A 160 -7.21 -1.12 -5.75
N ARG A 161 -7.09 -0.89 -7.06
CA ARG A 161 -7.11 0.45 -7.67
C ARG A 161 -8.43 0.72 -8.38
N PHE A 162 -8.94 1.94 -8.20
CA PHE A 162 -10.11 2.47 -8.87
C PHE A 162 -9.74 3.73 -9.63
N GLY A 163 -8.74 3.62 -10.49
CA GLY A 163 -8.08 4.80 -11.03
C GLY A 163 -7.20 5.47 -9.98
N PRO A 164 -7.40 6.76 -9.66
CA PRO A 164 -6.53 7.45 -8.70
C PRO A 164 -6.78 7.04 -7.23
N LEU A 165 -7.97 6.53 -6.91
CA LEU A 165 -8.27 5.99 -5.59
C LEU A 165 -7.68 4.58 -5.45
N THR A 166 -6.87 4.38 -4.42
CA THR A 166 -6.37 3.04 -4.04
C THR A 166 -6.91 2.66 -2.68
N CYS A 167 -7.42 1.44 -2.56
CA CYS A 167 -7.83 0.85 -1.28
C CYS A 167 -6.96 -0.36 -0.96
N VAL A 168 -6.53 -0.47 0.29
CA VAL A 168 -5.63 -1.51 0.81
C VAL A 168 -6.21 -2.14 2.07
N SER A 169 -5.78 -3.36 2.39
CA SER A 169 -5.91 -3.90 3.75
C SER A 169 -4.53 -3.94 4.40
N PRO A 170 -4.20 -2.95 5.26
CA PRO A 170 -2.88 -2.89 5.92
C PRO A 170 -2.70 -3.99 6.97
N ARG A 171 -3.78 -4.34 7.66
CA ARG A 171 -3.81 -5.33 8.74
C ARG A 171 -5.16 -6.03 8.77
N HIS A 172 -5.25 -7.10 9.55
CA HIS A 172 -6.53 -7.76 9.80
C HIS A 172 -7.56 -6.75 10.32
N ASN A 173 -8.79 -6.85 9.83
CA ASN A 173 -9.94 -6.04 10.23
C ASN A 173 -9.75 -4.53 9.97
N SER A 174 -8.92 -4.18 8.98
CA SER A 174 -8.83 -2.80 8.51
C SER A 174 -8.90 -2.67 6.99
N LEU A 175 -9.42 -1.53 6.58
CA LEU A 175 -9.39 -1.03 5.22
C LEU A 175 -8.87 0.40 5.26
N ALA A 176 -7.94 0.72 4.37
CA ALA A 176 -7.54 2.10 4.14
C ALA A 176 -7.75 2.44 2.68
N CYS A 177 -8.26 3.64 2.40
CA CYS A 177 -8.33 4.16 1.05
C CYS A 177 -7.69 5.53 1.00
N PHE A 178 -6.94 5.79 -0.06
CA PHE A 178 -6.22 7.03 -0.27
C PHE A 178 -6.21 7.40 -1.74
N ASP A 179 -6.11 8.70 -2.00
CA ASP A 179 -5.77 9.21 -3.31
C ASP A 179 -4.29 8.93 -3.55
N ALA A 180 -3.94 8.21 -4.62
CA ALA A 180 -2.54 7.94 -4.96
C ALA A 180 -1.82 9.21 -5.47
N TYR A 181 -2.57 10.26 -5.84
CA TYR A 181 -2.05 11.47 -6.46
C TYR A 181 -2.17 12.70 -5.55
N GLY A 182 -3.26 12.81 -4.79
CA GLY A 182 -3.41 13.75 -3.68
C GLY A 182 -2.82 13.18 -2.38
N SER A 183 -2.47 14.00 -1.39
CA SER A 183 -1.74 13.54 -0.19
C SER A 183 -2.59 12.80 0.85
N GLU A 184 -3.90 12.73 0.67
CA GLU A 184 -4.83 12.40 1.74
C GLU A 184 -5.44 11.00 1.62
N GLY A 185 -5.67 10.39 2.78
CA GLY A 185 -6.35 9.11 2.89
C GLY A 185 -7.03 8.90 4.23
N PHE A 186 -7.69 7.76 4.36
CA PHE A 186 -8.29 7.32 5.60
C PHE A 186 -8.07 5.83 5.85
N GLU A 187 -8.14 5.45 7.11
CA GLU A 187 -8.20 4.07 7.59
C GLU A 187 -9.47 3.88 8.41
N LEU A 188 -10.18 2.81 8.13
CA LEU A 188 -11.21 2.22 8.97
C LEU A 188 -10.61 0.98 9.60
N ALA A 189 -10.47 1.00 10.92
CA ALA A 189 -9.94 -0.15 11.64
C ALA A 189 -10.58 -0.26 13.00
N ASP A 190 -10.97 -1.49 13.36
CA ASP A 190 -11.68 -1.74 14.62
C ASP A 190 -12.90 -0.81 14.77
N GLU A 191 -13.62 -0.57 13.65
CA GLU A 191 -14.75 0.36 13.50
C GLU A 191 -14.44 1.85 13.73
N ASN A 192 -13.17 2.22 13.85
CA ASN A 192 -12.74 3.60 14.03
C ASN A 192 -12.23 4.21 12.73
N TYR A 193 -12.57 5.47 12.52
CA TYR A 193 -12.06 6.29 11.42
C TYR A 193 -10.79 7.03 11.84
N ARG A 194 -9.77 6.97 11.00
CA ARG A 194 -8.54 7.76 11.10
C ARG A 194 -8.19 8.37 9.75
N ARG A 195 -8.10 9.69 9.69
CA ARG A 195 -7.51 10.39 8.53
C ARG A 195 -5.99 10.35 8.61
N PHE A 196 -5.33 10.31 7.46
CA PHE A 196 -3.89 10.49 7.37
C PHE A 196 -3.49 11.26 6.11
N ASP A 197 -2.27 11.77 6.13
CA ASP A 197 -1.59 12.36 4.98
C ASP A 197 -0.35 11.47 4.71
N TRP A 198 -0.23 10.91 3.50
CA TRP A 198 0.84 9.97 3.17
C TRP A 198 2.18 10.64 2.89
N ASP A 199 2.24 11.98 2.71
CA ASP A 199 3.50 12.72 2.68
C ASP A 199 4.20 12.66 4.05
N LEU A 200 3.43 12.44 5.12
CA LEU A 200 3.92 12.21 6.47
C LEU A 200 4.20 10.71 6.71
N PRO A 201 5.07 10.35 7.68
CA PRO A 201 5.26 8.97 8.07
C PRO A 201 3.96 8.33 8.56
N VAL A 202 3.41 7.40 7.76
CA VAL A 202 2.20 6.63 8.07
C VAL A 202 2.50 5.14 7.97
N ASP A 203 2.11 4.39 8.99
CA ASP A 203 2.38 2.97 9.12
C ASP A 203 1.75 2.11 8.02
N ILE A 204 0.68 2.58 7.39
CA ILE A 204 -0.03 1.89 6.30
C ILE A 204 0.86 1.69 5.07
N LEU A 205 1.73 2.65 4.73
CA LEU A 205 2.62 2.55 3.57
C LEU A 205 4.06 2.29 3.98
N THR A 206 4.33 1.98 5.25
CA THR A 206 5.70 1.85 5.76
C THR A 206 6.02 0.39 6.06
N HIS A 207 7.10 -0.11 5.43
CA HIS A 207 7.73 -1.37 5.75
C HIS A 207 8.26 -1.40 7.19
N ARG A 208 8.54 -2.61 7.71
CA ARG A 208 9.07 -2.77 9.07
C ARG A 208 10.42 -2.10 9.31
N ASP A 209 11.20 -1.90 8.26
CA ASP A 209 12.51 -1.23 8.30
C ASP A 209 12.40 0.30 8.22
N GLY A 210 11.19 0.85 8.04
CA GLY A 210 10.95 2.28 7.91
C GLY A 210 10.88 2.80 6.46
N THR A 211 11.13 1.94 5.47
CA THR A 211 11.00 2.29 4.04
C THR A 211 9.54 2.51 3.68
N ARG A 212 9.21 3.56 2.91
CA ARG A 212 7.84 3.83 2.46
C ARG A 212 7.57 3.28 1.05
N GLU A 213 6.46 2.58 0.85
CA GLU A 213 6.02 2.13 -0.47
C GLU A 213 5.41 3.29 -1.28
N ILE A 214 5.88 3.47 -2.51
CA ILE A 214 5.23 4.32 -3.52
C ILE A 214 4.31 3.42 -4.34
N ILE A 215 3.01 3.68 -4.23
CA ILE A 215 1.95 2.93 -4.90
C ILE A 215 1.57 3.61 -6.22
N GLY A 216 1.70 4.93 -6.34
CA GLY A 216 1.43 5.63 -7.60
C GLY A 216 2.28 5.10 -8.75
N GLU A 217 1.73 5.12 -9.96
CA GLU A 217 2.47 4.75 -11.19
C GLU A 217 3.66 5.69 -11.44
N LEU A 218 3.54 6.94 -10.95
CA LEU A 218 4.60 7.92 -10.96
C LEU A 218 4.95 8.36 -9.55
N MET A 219 6.23 8.65 -9.37
CA MET A 219 6.77 9.28 -8.18
C MET A 219 7.16 10.73 -8.49
N ARG A 220 6.72 11.68 -7.68
CA ARG A 220 7.23 13.05 -7.69
C ARG A 220 8.27 13.21 -6.58
N LEU A 221 9.51 13.46 -6.96
CA LEU A 221 10.58 13.77 -6.02
C LEU A 221 10.64 15.28 -5.81
N ASP A 222 10.58 15.70 -4.54
CA ASP A 222 10.75 17.10 -4.13
C ASP A 222 12.12 17.33 -3.49
N PHE A 223 12.75 18.45 -3.81
CA PHE A 223 14.10 18.82 -3.38
C PHE A 223 14.10 20.11 -2.54
N ASP A 224 15.17 20.30 -1.75
CA ASP A 224 15.32 21.38 -0.77
C ASP A 224 15.32 22.78 -1.37
N ASN A 225 15.67 22.91 -2.64
CA ASN A 225 15.62 24.19 -3.36
C ASN A 225 14.22 24.53 -3.90
N GLY A 226 13.19 23.73 -3.57
CA GLY A 226 11.84 23.85 -4.10
C GLY A 226 11.69 23.32 -5.53
N GLY A 227 12.72 22.67 -6.07
CA GLY A 227 12.66 21.95 -7.34
C GLY A 227 11.99 20.57 -7.21
N HIS A 228 11.63 20.00 -8.34
CA HIS A 228 11.05 18.64 -8.42
C HIS A 228 11.34 17.97 -9.76
N VAL A 229 11.15 16.65 -9.79
CA VAL A 229 11.12 15.82 -11.01
C VAL A 229 10.12 14.68 -10.83
N PHE A 230 9.51 14.23 -11.93
CA PHE A 230 8.59 13.10 -11.95
C PHE A 230 9.29 11.90 -12.55
N CYS A 231 9.24 10.75 -11.89
CA CYS A 231 9.84 9.52 -12.37
C CYS A 231 8.80 8.41 -12.53
N ASP A 232 8.84 7.70 -13.66
CA ASP A 232 8.14 6.43 -13.89
C ASP A 232 9.14 5.28 -14.02
N HIS A 233 8.70 4.06 -13.72
CA HIS A 233 9.47 2.85 -13.92
C HIS A 233 8.69 1.84 -14.76
N ASN A 234 9.35 1.22 -15.72
CA ASN A 234 8.73 0.21 -16.59
C ASN A 234 9.75 -0.90 -16.88
N GLY A 235 9.93 -1.74 -15.87
CA GLY A 235 10.73 -2.97 -15.92
C GLY A 235 12.23 -2.74 -15.94
N ASN A 236 12.78 -2.24 -17.06
CA ASN A 236 14.23 -2.03 -17.22
C ASN A 236 14.62 -0.57 -17.41
N TYR A 237 13.65 0.32 -17.62
CA TYR A 237 13.91 1.75 -17.77
C TYR A 237 13.25 2.53 -16.62
N VAL A 238 13.97 3.54 -16.14
CA VAL A 238 13.41 4.64 -15.33
C VAL A 238 13.54 5.91 -16.14
N ASN A 239 12.43 6.62 -16.32
CA ASN A 239 12.46 7.92 -16.97
C ASN A 239 12.04 8.97 -15.94
N CYS A 240 12.88 9.99 -15.79
CA CYS A 240 12.64 11.12 -14.91
C CYS A 240 12.53 12.38 -15.75
N GLY A 241 11.37 13.03 -15.77
CA GLY A 241 11.06 14.18 -16.62
C GLY A 241 10.28 15.28 -15.91
N GLY A 242 10.04 16.38 -16.64
CA GLY A 242 9.40 17.56 -16.06
C GLY A 242 10.25 18.24 -14.98
N ALA A 243 11.58 18.08 -15.05
CA ALA A 243 12.51 18.65 -14.08
C ALA A 243 12.34 20.18 -13.99
N ARG A 244 12.11 20.68 -12.77
CA ARG A 244 12.01 22.11 -12.49
C ARG A 244 12.94 22.46 -11.33
N GLY A 245 13.75 23.50 -11.52
CA GLY A 245 14.71 23.94 -10.50
C GLY A 245 15.89 22.98 -10.32
N LEU A 246 16.19 22.12 -11.30
CA LEU A 246 17.35 21.22 -11.30
C LEU A 246 18.33 21.67 -12.40
N ASP A 247 19.63 21.51 -12.17
CA ASP A 247 20.71 21.88 -13.12
C ASP A 247 20.92 20.81 -14.19
N PHE A 248 19.86 20.52 -14.94
CA PHE A 248 19.94 19.60 -16.09
C PHE A 248 20.67 20.31 -17.26
N PRO A 249 21.31 19.56 -18.17
CA PRO A 249 21.99 20.13 -19.32
C PRO A 249 21.11 21.12 -20.12
N PRO A 250 21.70 22.13 -20.79
CA PRO A 250 20.91 23.09 -21.55
C PRO A 250 19.97 22.42 -22.57
N ARG A 251 18.68 22.78 -22.53
CA ARG A 251 17.58 22.19 -23.33
C ARG A 251 17.12 20.80 -22.91
N SER A 252 17.63 20.29 -21.78
CA SER A 252 17.23 19.04 -21.17
C SER A 252 16.40 19.30 -19.92
N ASN A 253 15.31 18.57 -19.76
CA ASN A 253 14.51 18.55 -18.52
C ASN A 253 14.01 17.13 -18.21
N SER A 254 14.57 16.13 -18.89
CA SER A 254 14.34 14.71 -18.64
C SER A 254 15.60 13.89 -18.87
N VAL A 255 15.71 12.77 -18.16
CA VAL A 255 16.74 11.75 -18.31
C VAL A 255 16.09 10.37 -18.26
N THR A 256 16.55 9.48 -19.13
CA THR A 256 16.19 8.06 -19.12
C THR A 256 17.38 7.23 -18.70
N PHE A 257 17.15 6.35 -17.74
CA PHE A 257 18.10 5.35 -17.27
C PHE A 257 17.69 3.97 -17.76
N LEU A 258 18.55 3.28 -18.49
CA LEU A 258 18.37 1.89 -18.89
C LEU A 258 19.25 0.99 -18.01
N ARG A 259 18.62 0.15 -17.17
CA ARG A 259 19.32 -0.76 -16.24
C ARG A 259 20.35 -0.05 -15.35
N GLY A 260 19.97 1.12 -14.84
CA GLY A 260 20.79 1.96 -13.97
C GLY A 260 21.97 2.63 -14.65
N GLN A 261 21.84 2.92 -15.95
CA GLN A 261 22.80 3.72 -16.72
C GLN A 261 22.06 4.80 -17.50
N VAL A 262 22.61 6.01 -17.58
CA VAL A 262 22.11 7.08 -18.44
C VAL A 262 22.12 6.58 -19.87
N ASP A 263 20.92 6.46 -20.44
CA ASP A 263 20.70 6.07 -21.82
C ASP A 263 20.55 7.30 -22.72
N SER A 264 19.76 8.26 -22.26
CA SER A 264 19.53 9.52 -22.98
C SER A 264 19.03 10.63 -22.08
N ASP A 265 19.23 11.87 -22.52
CA ASP A 265 18.65 13.06 -21.92
C ASP A 265 18.12 14.00 -23.02
N GLY A 266 17.20 14.88 -22.67
CA GLY A 266 16.63 15.81 -23.63
C GLY A 266 15.37 16.52 -23.14
N PRO A 267 14.61 17.13 -24.04
CA PRO A 267 13.30 17.68 -23.70
C PRO A 267 12.31 16.54 -23.47
N GLY A 268 11.71 16.50 -22.29
CA GLY A 268 10.68 15.55 -21.91
C GLY A 268 9.58 16.23 -21.12
N ASP A 269 8.36 16.13 -21.62
CA ASP A 269 7.19 16.62 -20.91
C ASP A 269 6.45 15.42 -20.29
N MET A 270 6.29 15.44 -18.97
CA MET A 270 5.47 14.48 -18.23
C MET A 270 4.03 15.00 -18.05
N GLY A 271 3.64 16.04 -18.79
CA GLY A 271 2.43 16.87 -18.65
C GLY A 271 1.17 16.17 -18.15
N GLU A 272 0.68 15.13 -18.85
CA GLU A 272 -0.54 14.40 -18.45
C GLU A 272 -0.34 13.45 -17.25
N PHE A 273 0.90 13.10 -16.93
CA PHE A 273 1.24 12.20 -15.83
C PHE A 273 1.52 12.95 -14.52
N GLN A 274 1.67 14.28 -14.53
CA GLN A 274 1.88 15.06 -13.30
C GLN A 274 0.72 14.94 -12.32
N SER A 275 -0.52 14.86 -12.84
CA SER A 275 -1.71 14.64 -12.01
C SER A 275 -1.79 13.21 -11.47
N GLN A 276 -0.80 12.35 -11.77
CA GLN A 276 -0.75 10.94 -11.40
C GLN A 276 0.44 10.58 -10.50
N ALA A 277 1.14 11.59 -9.98
CA ALA A 277 2.37 11.38 -9.25
C ALA A 277 2.17 11.41 -7.74
N GLN A 278 2.58 10.34 -7.07
CA GLN A 278 2.68 10.29 -5.62
C GLN A 278 3.94 11.02 -5.16
N GLY A 279 3.79 11.92 -4.22
CA GLY A 279 4.88 12.68 -3.61
C GLY A 279 5.87 11.80 -2.84
N ALA A 280 7.15 12.16 -2.97
CA ALA A 280 8.26 11.51 -2.30
C ALA A 280 9.27 12.59 -1.88
N GLY A 281 8.98 13.22 -0.74
CA GLY A 281 9.90 14.15 -0.09
C GLY A 281 11.15 13.46 0.46
N LYS A 282 11.76 14.02 1.51
CA LYS A 282 12.92 13.37 2.15
C LYS A 282 12.55 12.01 2.74
N GLY A 283 13.44 11.03 2.57
CA GLY A 283 13.29 9.70 3.18
C GLY A 283 13.73 8.57 2.26
N GLN A 284 13.34 7.37 2.66
CA GLN A 284 13.61 6.12 1.95
C GLN A 284 12.31 5.53 1.44
N PHE A 285 12.33 5.07 0.19
CA PHE A 285 11.15 4.59 -0.51
C PHE A 285 11.43 3.29 -1.27
N LEU A 286 10.40 2.47 -1.45
CA LEU A 286 10.36 1.41 -2.43
C LEU A 286 9.44 1.86 -3.56
N PHE A 287 9.95 1.90 -4.79
CA PHE A 287 9.20 2.31 -5.97
C PHE A 287 9.38 1.27 -7.07
N GLU A 288 8.35 0.48 -7.34
CA GLU A 288 8.35 -0.54 -8.40
C GLU A 288 9.58 -1.48 -8.35
N GLY A 289 9.96 -1.90 -7.14
CA GLY A 289 11.13 -2.76 -6.88
C GLY A 289 12.48 -2.04 -6.81
N LEU A 290 12.52 -0.73 -7.01
CA LEU A 290 13.70 0.11 -6.82
C LEU A 290 13.72 0.67 -5.39
N TRP A 291 14.87 0.60 -4.74
CA TRP A 291 15.07 1.33 -3.49
C TRP A 291 15.50 2.77 -3.80
N VAL A 292 14.82 3.75 -3.23
CA VAL A 292 15.06 5.17 -3.48
C VAL A 292 15.38 5.88 -2.17
N GLU A 293 16.52 6.56 -2.12
CA GLU A 293 16.90 7.43 -0.99
C GLU A 293 16.89 8.89 -1.45
N ASN A 294 15.90 9.67 -1.00
CA ASN A 294 15.85 11.11 -1.23
C ASN A 294 16.40 11.87 -0.03
N THR A 295 17.57 12.46 -0.22
CA THR A 295 18.28 13.28 0.78
C THR A 295 17.82 14.74 0.81
N GLY A 296 16.99 15.15 -0.16
CA GLY A 296 16.58 16.53 -0.42
C GLY A 296 17.49 17.27 -1.39
N THR A 297 18.73 16.82 -1.60
CA THR A 297 19.62 17.36 -2.65
C THR A 297 19.72 16.41 -3.84
N ARG A 298 19.76 15.10 -3.56
CA ARG A 298 19.72 14.02 -4.55
C ARG A 298 18.78 12.92 -4.12
N ALA A 299 18.12 12.33 -5.10
CA ALA A 299 17.40 11.06 -4.99
C ALA A 299 18.24 9.97 -5.67
N ILE A 300 18.67 8.99 -4.88
CA ILE A 300 19.51 7.88 -5.33
C ILE A 300 18.62 6.65 -5.49
N PHE A 301 18.57 6.11 -6.69
CA PHE A 301 17.88 4.87 -7.00
C PHE A 301 18.88 3.71 -6.99
N THR A 302 18.51 2.62 -6.34
CA THR A 302 19.26 1.37 -6.28
C THR A 302 18.42 0.26 -6.89
N THR A 303 18.92 -0.31 -7.98
CA THR A 303 18.33 -1.47 -8.66
C THR A 303 18.44 -2.74 -7.80
N PRO A 304 17.63 -3.78 -8.05
CA PRO A 304 17.78 -5.08 -7.41
C PRO A 304 19.17 -5.71 -7.60
N GLU A 305 19.86 -5.39 -8.70
CA GLU A 305 21.23 -5.84 -8.98
C GLU A 305 22.32 -5.00 -8.27
N GLY A 306 21.93 -4.01 -7.47
CA GLY A 306 22.84 -3.15 -6.69
C GLY A 306 23.50 -2.02 -7.48
N ARG A 307 23.03 -1.74 -8.71
CA ARG A 307 23.46 -0.55 -9.47
C ARG A 307 22.73 0.68 -8.98
N ASN A 308 23.45 1.78 -8.90
CA ASN A 308 22.92 3.06 -8.47
C ASN A 308 22.89 4.06 -9.61
N PHE A 309 21.89 4.91 -9.61
CA PHE A 309 21.77 6.10 -10.45
C PHE A 309 21.00 7.17 -9.67
N TRP A 310 21.07 8.42 -10.09
CA TRP A 310 20.51 9.51 -9.30
C TRP A 310 20.06 10.68 -10.15
N VAL A 311 19.11 11.43 -9.59
CA VAL A 311 18.67 12.75 -10.05
C VAL A 311 18.68 13.70 -8.86
N GLY A 312 18.99 14.97 -9.09
CA GLY A 312 19.14 15.93 -8.02
C GLY A 312 19.23 17.37 -8.48
N ILE A 313 19.41 18.26 -7.51
CA ILE A 313 19.51 19.71 -7.72
C ILE A 313 20.61 20.06 -8.73
N ASP A 314 21.68 19.27 -8.73
CA ASP A 314 22.89 19.43 -9.53
C ASP A 314 22.94 18.55 -10.78
N GLY A 315 21.80 17.99 -11.20
CA GLY A 315 21.67 17.24 -12.45
C GLY A 315 21.31 15.77 -12.23
N PHE A 316 22.00 14.88 -12.92
CA PHE A 316 21.77 13.44 -12.86
C PHE A 316 23.05 12.66 -13.18
N GLY A 317 23.08 11.39 -12.82
CA GLY A 317 24.21 10.52 -13.14
C GLY A 317 24.06 9.07 -12.70
N ASP A 318 25.09 8.29 -12.99
CA ASP A 318 25.20 6.87 -12.63
C ASP A 318 26.29 6.64 -11.59
N GLY A 319 26.08 5.65 -10.72
CA GLY A 319 27.00 5.29 -9.64
C GLY A 319 26.91 6.21 -8.41
N ARG A 320 27.64 5.83 -7.36
CA ARG A 320 27.89 6.71 -6.20
C ARG A 320 29.12 7.55 -6.52
N GLY A 321 28.95 8.73 -7.13
CA GLY A 321 30.06 9.61 -7.45
C GLY A 321 29.68 11.08 -7.43
N ASP A 322 30.36 11.80 -6.53
CA ASP A 322 30.52 13.25 -6.31
C ASP A 322 29.73 14.22 -7.19
#